data_AF-A0A645ADC1-F1
#
_entry.id   AF-A0A645ADC1-F1
#
_cell.length_a   1.000
_cell.length_b   1.000
_cell.length_c   1.000
_cell.angle_alpha   90.00
_cell.angle_beta   90.00
_cell.angle_gamma   90.00
#
_symmetry.space_group_name_H-M   'P 1'
#
loop_
_entity.id
_entity.type
_entity.pdbx_description
1 polymer ?
#
loop_
_entity_poly.entity_id
_entity_poly.type
_entity_poly.pdbx_seq_one_letter_code
_entity_poly.pdbx_strand_id
1 'polypeptide(L)'
;MGIGPCTPDYSGKRDDTINSLHKEIKSTREKMEAEAHTFIETAKKFSLEWVQREMESNISQLKREVLSGDVEIDNHRPSKLLHLEDLSFRIQDIVEEHLNRDDYWVHRKELLYADISRDYIEFKKEKTRKDLTSSIRMILGCAAEIFADVRDEKTEDKIWVKERGKRKYICILRFSDEMSCSLDRYFSMMEELFILEYKISEKIKKEIENEENVKKLEMPEGDI
;
A
#
# COMPACT_ATOMS: atom_id res chain seq x y z
N MET A 1 -32.23 -27.16 -53.76
CA MET A 1 -30.97 -27.07 -52.99
C MET A 1 -31.17 -25.97 -51.96
N GLY A 2 -31.48 -26.33 -50.71
CA GLY A 2 -31.70 -25.36 -49.64
C GLY A 2 -30.39 -25.13 -48.89
N ILE A 3 -29.86 -23.92 -48.96
CA ILE A 3 -28.76 -23.47 -48.11
C ILE A 3 -29.40 -23.05 -46.79
N GLY A 4 -29.32 -23.92 -45.77
CA GLY A 4 -29.72 -23.55 -44.42
C GLY A 4 -28.78 -22.46 -43.87
N PRO A 5 -29.28 -21.49 -43.10
CA PRO A 5 -28.45 -20.45 -42.53
C PRO A 5 -27.53 -21.07 -41.47
N CYS A 6 -26.23 -21.06 -41.75
CA CYS A 6 -25.20 -21.43 -40.79
C CYS A 6 -25.05 -20.25 -39.82
N THR A 7 -25.76 -20.27 -38.70
CA THR A 7 -25.49 -19.34 -37.58
C THR A 7 -24.15 -19.72 -36.96
N PRO A 8 -23.13 -18.85 -37.01
CA PRO A 8 -21.85 -19.18 -36.40
C PRO A 8 -22.00 -19.16 -34.89
N ASP A 9 -21.57 -20.24 -34.24
CA ASP A 9 -21.60 -20.39 -32.79
C ASP A 9 -20.51 -19.51 -32.17
N TYR A 10 -20.87 -18.24 -31.92
CA TYR A 10 -19.98 -17.26 -31.30
C TYR A 10 -19.91 -17.41 -29.77
N SER A 11 -20.63 -18.37 -29.15
CA SER A 11 -20.71 -18.52 -27.70
C SER A 11 -19.35 -18.85 -27.07
N GLY A 12 -18.63 -19.86 -27.60
CA GLY A 12 -17.34 -20.30 -27.05
C GLY A 12 -16.24 -19.24 -27.05
N LYS A 13 -16.11 -18.42 -28.12
CA LYS A 13 -15.10 -17.34 -28.17
C LYS A 13 -15.36 -16.20 -27.18
N ARG A 14 -16.62 -16.02 -26.74
CA ARG A 14 -17.04 -14.94 -25.84
C ARG A 14 -16.67 -15.26 -24.39
N ASP A 15 -17.03 -16.46 -23.94
CA ASP A 15 -16.68 -16.97 -22.61
C ASP A 15 -15.16 -17.01 -22.43
N ASP A 16 -14.42 -17.41 -23.47
CA ASP A 16 -12.95 -17.40 -23.48
C ASP A 16 -12.36 -16.01 -23.20
N THR A 17 -13.01 -14.95 -23.69
CA THR A 17 -12.49 -13.59 -23.52
C THR A 17 -12.80 -13.01 -22.14
N ILE A 18 -13.97 -13.30 -21.56
CA ILE A 18 -14.29 -12.91 -20.18
C ILE A 18 -13.39 -13.69 -19.20
N ASN A 19 -13.20 -14.99 -19.45
CA ASN A 19 -12.29 -15.83 -18.67
C ASN A 19 -10.84 -15.31 -18.73
N SER A 20 -10.38 -14.82 -19.90
CA SER A 20 -9.08 -14.16 -20.04
C SER A 20 -8.98 -12.91 -19.17
N LEU A 21 -9.99 -12.04 -19.21
CA LEU A 21 -10.00 -10.82 -18.41
C LEU A 21 -10.01 -11.11 -16.90
N HIS A 22 -10.75 -12.12 -16.45
CA HIS A 22 -10.72 -12.54 -15.04
C HIS A 22 -9.34 -13.05 -14.62
N LYS A 23 -8.64 -13.79 -15.49
CA LYS A 23 -7.26 -14.22 -15.24
C LYS A 23 -6.30 -13.04 -15.16
N GLU A 24 -6.44 -12.06 -16.05
CA GLU A 24 -5.65 -10.82 -16.02
C GLU A 24 -5.89 -10.03 -14.74
N ILE A 25 -7.16 -9.81 -14.35
CA ILE A 25 -7.50 -9.14 -13.08
C ILE A 25 -6.87 -9.85 -11.90
N LYS A 26 -7.01 -11.18 -11.83
CA LYS A 26 -6.42 -11.97 -10.74
C LYS A 26 -4.90 -11.79 -10.69
N SER A 27 -4.23 -11.90 -11.84
CA SER A 27 -2.78 -11.71 -11.92
C SER A 27 -2.35 -10.30 -11.52
N THR A 28 -3.10 -9.27 -11.94
CA THR A 28 -2.81 -7.88 -11.55
C THR A 28 -2.97 -7.68 -10.05
N ARG A 29 -4.03 -8.23 -9.43
CA ARG A 29 -4.21 -8.18 -7.97
C ARG A 29 -3.06 -8.87 -7.22
N GLU A 30 -2.59 -10.02 -7.69
CA GLU A 30 -1.44 -10.73 -7.11
C GLU A 30 -0.14 -9.90 -7.19
N LYS A 31 0.11 -9.25 -8.33
CA LYS A 31 1.28 -8.35 -8.47
C LYS A 31 1.17 -7.10 -7.60
N MET A 32 -0.03 -6.55 -7.46
CA MET A 32 -0.29 -5.42 -6.56
C MET A 32 -0.03 -5.79 -5.10
N GLU A 33 -0.40 -6.99 -4.68
CA GLU A 33 -0.10 -7.49 -3.34
C GLU A 33 1.41 -7.66 -3.14
N ALA A 34 2.14 -8.12 -4.15
CA ALA A 34 3.61 -8.21 -4.08
C ALA A 34 4.29 -6.84 -3.93
N GLU A 35 3.80 -5.80 -4.63
CA GLU A 35 4.32 -4.44 -4.44
C GLU A 35 3.90 -3.84 -3.09
N ALA A 36 2.70 -4.13 -2.58
CA ALA A 36 2.31 -3.71 -1.23
C ALA A 36 3.26 -4.27 -0.16
N HIS A 37 3.58 -5.57 -0.25
CA HIS A 37 4.60 -6.19 0.61
C HIS A 37 5.98 -5.57 0.42
N THR A 38 6.39 -5.31 -0.82
CA THR A 38 7.69 -4.66 -1.13
C THR A 38 7.78 -3.28 -0.48
N PHE A 39 6.70 -2.49 -0.54
CA PHE A 39 6.63 -1.20 0.13
C PHE A 39 6.76 -1.33 1.65
N ILE A 40 6.05 -2.28 2.26
CA ILE A 40 6.09 -2.54 3.72
C ILE A 40 7.50 -2.95 4.16
N GLU A 41 8.14 -3.90 3.46
CA GLU A 41 9.50 -4.35 3.79
C GLU A 41 10.53 -3.22 3.63
N THR A 42 10.39 -2.41 2.59
CA THR A 42 11.25 -1.25 2.40
C THR A 42 11.01 -0.22 3.51
N ALA A 43 9.78 -0.03 3.95
CA ALA A 43 9.45 0.85 5.07
C ALA A 43 10.03 0.35 6.40
N LYS A 44 10.08 -0.98 6.63
CA LYS A 44 10.80 -1.56 7.78
C LYS A 44 12.27 -1.18 7.75
N LYS A 45 12.94 -1.42 6.62
CA LYS A 45 14.35 -1.06 6.43
C LYS A 45 14.59 0.44 6.62
N PHE A 46 13.78 1.26 5.99
CA PHE A 46 13.84 2.72 6.11
C PHE A 46 13.70 3.18 7.56
N SER A 47 12.74 2.64 8.30
CA SER A 47 12.49 3.01 9.70
C SER A 47 13.66 2.60 10.59
N LEU A 48 14.22 1.41 10.40
CA LEU A 48 15.39 0.93 11.12
C LEU A 48 16.64 1.77 10.84
N GLU A 49 16.89 2.10 9.57
CA GLU A 49 18.02 2.98 9.20
C GLU A 49 17.86 4.38 9.77
N TRP A 50 16.65 4.95 9.71
CA TRP A 50 16.36 6.26 10.27
C TRP A 50 16.68 6.27 11.77
N VAL A 51 16.21 5.24 12.46
CA VAL A 51 16.49 5.01 13.87
C VAL A 51 17.98 4.90 14.16
N GLN A 52 18.72 4.09 13.40
CA GLN A 52 20.16 3.91 13.59
C GLN A 52 20.91 5.23 13.41
N ARG A 53 20.55 6.02 12.39
CA ARG A 53 21.14 7.35 12.17
C ARG A 53 20.87 8.30 13.33
N GLU A 54 19.64 8.31 13.85
CA GLU A 54 19.31 9.09 15.04
C GLU A 54 20.08 8.60 16.27
N MET A 55 20.27 7.29 16.44
CA MET A 55 21.10 6.75 17.53
C MET A 55 22.56 7.17 17.41
N GLU A 56 23.17 7.04 16.23
CA GLU A 56 24.58 7.35 15.97
C GLU A 56 24.90 8.85 16.10
N SER A 57 23.99 9.71 15.60
CA SER A 57 24.08 11.16 15.74
C SER A 57 24.12 11.57 17.23
N ASN A 58 23.22 10.97 18.02
CA ASN A 58 23.14 11.24 19.46
C ASN A 58 24.30 10.61 20.26
N ILE A 59 24.82 9.43 19.87
CA ILE A 59 26.03 8.83 20.50
C ILE A 59 27.26 9.70 20.25
N SER A 60 27.36 10.30 19.07
CA SER A 60 28.44 11.24 18.73
C SER A 60 28.36 12.54 19.53
N GLN A 61 27.16 12.94 19.93
CA GLN A 61 26.90 14.06 20.83
C GLN A 61 27.26 13.70 22.28
N LEU A 62 26.83 12.52 22.76
CA LEU A 62 27.17 11.99 24.08
C LEU A 62 28.69 11.80 24.27
N LYS A 63 29.41 11.30 23.25
CA LYS A 63 30.88 11.21 23.27
C LYS A 63 31.55 12.58 23.35
N ARG A 64 30.94 13.62 22.80
CA ARG A 64 31.46 15.00 22.86
C ARG A 64 31.27 15.60 24.26
N GLU A 65 30.20 15.23 24.95
CA GLU A 65 29.94 15.61 26.35
C GLU A 65 30.80 14.80 27.35
N VAL A 66 30.99 13.49 27.14
CA VAL A 66 31.86 12.65 27.98
C VAL A 66 33.35 13.04 27.84
N LEU A 67 33.78 13.59 26.70
CA LEU A 67 35.13 14.17 26.57
C LEU A 67 35.32 15.47 27.38
N SER A 68 34.28 15.96 28.07
CA SER A 68 34.34 17.07 29.02
C SER A 68 34.19 16.67 30.49
N GLY A 69 34.01 15.38 30.81
CA GLY A 69 33.86 14.90 32.18
C GLY A 69 34.13 13.39 32.31
N ASP A 70 35.09 13.08 33.19
CA ASP A 70 35.66 11.81 33.62
C ASP A 70 35.17 10.46 33.02
N VAL A 71 36.18 9.67 32.66
CA VAL A 71 36.12 8.33 32.10
C VAL A 71 35.70 7.32 33.17
N GLU A 72 34.49 6.76 33.05
CA GLU A 72 34.21 5.40 33.53
C GLU A 72 33.84 4.51 32.35
N ILE A 73 34.68 3.48 32.14
CA ILE A 73 34.48 2.48 31.09
C ILE A 73 33.37 1.54 31.56
N ASP A 74 32.18 1.81 31.05
CA ASP A 74 30.95 1.13 31.35
C ASP A 74 30.88 -0.29 30.74
N ASN A 75 30.65 -1.30 31.60
CA ASN A 75 30.51 -2.71 31.26
C ASN A 75 29.18 -3.06 30.54
N HIS A 76 28.34 -2.08 30.18
CA HIS A 76 27.03 -2.27 29.53
C HIS A 76 27.03 -2.63 28.02
N ARG A 77 28.17 -2.94 27.42
CA ARG A 77 28.24 -3.23 25.97
C ARG A 77 27.40 -4.46 25.52
N PRO A 78 27.35 -5.58 26.27
CA PRO A 78 26.55 -6.75 25.89
C PRO A 78 25.04 -6.55 26.09
N SER A 79 24.62 -5.84 27.13
CA SER A 79 23.20 -5.58 27.43
C SER A 79 22.57 -4.60 26.43
N LYS A 80 23.35 -3.66 25.89
CA LYS A 80 22.90 -2.73 24.83
C LYS A 80 22.59 -3.43 23.51
N LEU A 81 23.28 -4.54 23.17
CA LEU A 81 23.04 -5.29 21.92
C LEU A 81 21.73 -6.11 21.97
N LEU A 82 21.42 -6.73 23.11
CA LEU A 82 20.15 -7.44 23.31
C LEU A 82 18.95 -6.49 23.24
N HIS A 83 19.09 -5.27 23.78
CA HIS A 83 18.07 -4.23 23.64
C HIS A 83 17.89 -3.78 22.20
N LEU A 84 18.96 -3.69 21.39
CA LEU A 84 18.88 -3.31 19.97
C LEU A 84 18.15 -4.33 19.10
N GLU A 85 18.34 -5.63 19.36
CA GLU A 85 17.60 -6.69 18.67
C GLU A 85 16.10 -6.62 18.99
N ASP A 86 15.73 -6.52 20.27
CA ASP A 86 14.33 -6.35 20.71
C ASP A 86 13.68 -5.10 20.10
N LEU A 87 14.43 -4.00 20.04
CA LEU A 87 14.03 -2.75 19.39
C LEU A 87 13.77 -2.91 17.89
N SER A 88 14.63 -3.66 17.20
CA SER A 88 14.46 -3.92 15.77
C SER A 88 13.16 -4.67 15.51
N PHE A 89 12.85 -5.70 16.30
CA PHE A 89 11.60 -6.44 16.19
C PHE A 89 10.38 -5.55 16.46
N ARG A 90 10.41 -4.74 17.53
CA ARG A 90 9.31 -3.82 17.85
C ARG A 90 9.02 -2.80 16.74
N ILE A 91 10.07 -2.27 16.10
CA ILE A 91 9.90 -1.33 14.97
C ILE A 91 9.25 -2.04 13.78
N GLN A 92 9.67 -3.28 13.49
CA GLN A 92 9.07 -4.07 12.41
C GLN A 92 7.57 -4.34 12.68
N ASP A 93 7.22 -4.68 13.92
CA ASP A 93 5.82 -4.91 14.32
C ASP A 93 4.97 -3.63 14.18
N ILE A 94 5.51 -2.48 14.58
CA ILE A 94 4.83 -1.18 14.42
C ILE A 94 4.61 -0.86 12.94
N VAL A 95 5.60 -1.14 12.08
CA VAL A 95 5.47 -0.94 10.64
C VAL A 95 4.34 -1.79 10.06
N GLU A 96 4.28 -3.07 10.44
CA GLU A 96 3.18 -3.97 10.05
C GLU A 96 1.82 -3.46 10.52
N GLU A 97 1.68 -3.12 11.81
CA GLU A 97 0.43 -2.61 12.39
C GLU A 97 -0.08 -1.37 11.65
N HIS A 98 0.83 -0.51 11.20
CA HIS A 98 0.49 0.77 10.59
C HIS A 98 0.31 0.70 9.07
N LEU A 99 0.99 -0.19 8.35
CA LEU A 99 0.99 -0.20 6.88
C LEU A 99 0.24 -1.40 6.27
N ASN A 100 0.13 -2.52 6.97
CA ASN A 100 -0.57 -3.70 6.47
C ASN A 100 -2.09 -3.62 6.71
N ARG A 101 -2.68 -2.50 6.28
CA ARG A 101 -4.10 -2.21 6.42
C ARG A 101 -4.77 -2.16 5.05
N ASP A 102 -5.93 -2.78 4.93
CA ASP A 102 -6.67 -2.87 3.66
C ASP A 102 -7.14 -1.50 3.13
N ASP A 103 -7.11 -0.46 3.97
CA ASP A 103 -7.52 0.88 3.60
C ASP A 103 -6.60 1.54 2.56
N TYR A 104 -5.32 1.19 2.54
CA TYR A 104 -4.35 1.72 1.57
C TYR A 104 -4.33 0.91 0.27
N TRP A 105 -4.66 -0.38 0.39
CA TRP A 105 -4.43 -1.37 -0.65
C TRP A 105 -5.73 -1.68 -1.39
N VAL A 106 -6.06 -0.80 -2.35
CA VAL A 106 -7.26 -0.86 -3.19
C VAL A 106 -7.59 -2.25 -3.73
N HIS A 107 -6.59 -3.02 -4.16
CA HIS A 107 -6.79 -4.37 -4.73
C HIS A 107 -7.32 -5.42 -3.75
N ARG A 108 -7.20 -5.18 -2.43
CA ARG A 108 -7.74 -6.06 -1.39
C ARG A 108 -9.26 -5.93 -1.23
N LYS A 109 -9.87 -4.89 -1.82
CA LYS A 109 -11.32 -4.72 -1.87
C LYS A 109 -11.85 -5.44 -3.11
N GLU A 110 -12.85 -6.30 -2.94
CA GLU A 110 -13.39 -7.09 -4.05
C GLU A 110 -14.10 -6.24 -5.10
N LEU A 111 -14.69 -5.11 -4.68
CA LEU A 111 -15.53 -4.24 -5.51
C LEU A 111 -14.82 -2.93 -5.82
N LEU A 112 -14.50 -2.76 -7.09
CA LEU A 112 -14.13 -1.48 -7.68
C LEU A 112 -15.24 -1.09 -8.64
N TYR A 113 -15.77 0.11 -8.45
CA TYR A 113 -16.87 0.61 -9.27
C TYR A 113 -16.36 0.82 -10.69
N ALA A 114 -17.00 0.17 -11.67
CA ALA A 114 -16.47 0.13 -13.02
C ALA A 114 -16.50 1.46 -13.77
N ASP A 115 -17.27 2.46 -13.32
CA ASP A 115 -17.43 3.75 -14.00
C ASP A 115 -16.68 4.88 -13.26
N ILE A 116 -15.36 4.73 -13.18
CA ILE A 116 -14.50 5.63 -12.41
C ILE A 116 -13.81 6.64 -13.35
N SER A 117 -14.01 7.93 -13.08
CA SER A 117 -13.32 9.00 -13.79
C SER A 117 -11.80 8.97 -13.53
N ARG A 118 -11.02 9.42 -14.51
CA ARG A 118 -9.56 9.61 -14.34
C ARG A 118 -9.23 10.48 -13.12
N ASP A 119 -10.03 11.50 -12.87
CA ASP A 119 -9.87 12.40 -11.72
C ASP A 119 -10.02 11.67 -10.39
N TYR A 120 -10.90 10.67 -10.31
CA TYR A 120 -11.04 9.86 -9.10
C TYR A 120 -9.84 8.93 -8.89
N ILE A 121 -9.25 8.38 -9.96
CA ILE A 121 -8.01 7.59 -9.85
C ILE A 121 -6.89 8.45 -9.29
N GLU A 122 -6.69 9.65 -9.84
CA GLU A 122 -5.66 10.57 -9.37
C GLU A 122 -5.90 10.99 -7.91
N PHE A 123 -7.16 11.28 -7.55
CA PHE A 123 -7.55 11.54 -6.17
C PHE A 123 -7.20 10.36 -5.24
N LYS A 124 -7.43 9.11 -5.68
CA LYS A 124 -7.08 7.91 -4.89
C LYS A 124 -5.59 7.76 -4.72
N LYS A 125 -4.80 7.94 -5.77
CA LYS A 125 -3.32 7.91 -5.70
C LYS A 125 -2.81 8.93 -4.68
N GLU A 126 -3.30 10.16 -4.78
CA GLU A 126 -2.89 11.25 -3.89
C GLU A 126 -3.33 11.02 -2.44
N LYS A 127 -4.55 10.51 -2.24
CA LYS A 127 -5.03 10.13 -0.91
C LYS A 127 -4.16 9.02 -0.29
N THR A 128 -3.92 7.93 -1.02
CA THR A 128 -3.07 6.84 -0.56
C THR A 128 -1.66 7.34 -0.21
N ARG A 129 -1.07 8.19 -1.04
CA ARG A 129 0.25 8.79 -0.78
C ARG A 129 0.27 9.59 0.52
N LYS A 130 -0.74 10.45 0.76
CA LYS A 130 -0.87 11.22 2.00
C LYS A 130 -1.05 10.33 3.22
N ASP A 131 -1.91 9.33 3.12
CA ASP A 131 -2.22 8.43 4.23
C ASP A 131 -1.00 7.56 4.61
N LEU A 132 -0.28 7.02 3.62
CA LEU A 132 0.98 6.31 3.83
C LEU A 132 2.05 7.24 4.42
N THR A 133 2.19 8.47 3.91
CA THR A 133 3.14 9.46 4.46
C THR A 133 2.85 9.76 5.92
N SER A 134 1.57 9.97 6.25
CA SER A 134 1.13 10.18 7.63
C SER A 134 1.46 8.97 8.51
N SER A 135 1.23 7.76 8.01
CA SER A 135 1.52 6.51 8.74
C SER A 135 3.01 6.33 9.00
N ILE A 136 3.87 6.59 8.03
CA ILE A 136 5.34 6.54 8.25
C ILE A 136 5.76 7.57 9.30
N ARG A 137 5.19 8.80 9.29
CA ARG A 137 5.48 9.79 10.33
C ARG A 137 5.06 9.33 11.73
N MET A 138 3.98 8.57 11.84
CA MET A 138 3.56 7.94 13.09
C MET A 138 4.55 6.85 13.50
N ILE A 139 4.94 5.97 12.58
CA ILE A 139 5.94 4.91 12.82
C ILE A 139 7.23 5.50 13.36
N LEU A 140 7.76 6.56 12.73
CA LEU A 140 8.98 7.24 13.19
C LEU A 140 8.79 7.87 14.57
N GLY A 141 7.59 8.40 14.87
CA GLY A 141 7.25 8.92 16.18
C GLY A 141 7.21 7.84 17.26
N CYS A 142 6.54 6.71 16.99
CA CYS A 142 6.54 5.54 17.88
C CYS A 142 7.97 5.01 18.09
N ALA A 143 8.77 4.92 17.02
CA ALA A 143 10.15 4.49 17.13
C ALA A 143 10.93 5.43 18.08
N ALA A 144 10.80 6.74 17.91
CA ALA A 144 11.42 7.73 18.80
C ALA A 144 10.96 7.64 20.26
N GLU A 145 9.71 7.26 20.55
CA GLU A 145 9.24 6.98 21.92
C GLU A 145 9.98 5.79 22.52
N ILE A 146 10.08 4.67 21.80
CA ILE A 146 10.82 3.49 22.27
C ILE A 146 12.28 3.86 22.59
N PHE A 147 12.88 4.78 21.84
CA PHE A 147 14.24 5.27 22.14
C PHE A 147 14.34 6.19 23.35
N ALA A 148 13.33 7.02 23.59
CA ALA A 148 13.31 7.90 24.77
C ALA A 148 13.25 7.06 26.05
N ASP A 149 12.42 6.01 26.06
CA ASP A 149 12.29 5.07 27.18
C ASP A 149 13.61 4.35 27.50
N VAL A 150 14.47 4.14 26.49
CA VAL A 150 15.79 3.49 26.65
C VAL A 150 16.86 4.46 27.20
N ARG A 151 16.68 5.77 27.04
CA ARG A 151 17.69 6.78 27.44
C ARG A 151 17.39 7.51 28.75
N ASP A 152 16.22 7.29 29.35
CA ASP A 152 15.75 8.06 30.53
C ASP A 152 15.84 9.59 30.31
N GLU A 153 15.74 10.03 29.05
CA GLU A 153 15.88 11.41 28.61
C GLU A 153 14.56 11.93 28.03
N LYS A 154 14.14 13.11 28.48
CA LYS A 154 13.05 13.87 27.85
C LYS A 154 13.58 14.47 26.55
N THR A 155 13.41 13.74 25.45
CA THR A 155 13.67 14.21 24.09
C THR A 155 12.94 15.53 23.84
N GLU A 156 13.67 16.58 23.45
CA GLU A 156 13.10 17.91 23.19
C GLU A 156 11.95 17.85 22.16
N ASP A 157 10.79 18.41 22.51
CA ASP A 157 9.52 18.33 21.77
C ASP A 157 9.51 19.07 20.41
N LYS A 158 10.61 19.68 19.95
CA LYS A 158 10.59 20.60 18.79
C LYS A 158 10.30 19.93 17.44
N ILE A 159 10.56 18.63 17.31
CA ILE A 159 10.42 17.86 16.05
C ILE A 159 9.17 16.97 16.05
N TRP A 160 8.46 16.90 17.19
CA TRP A 160 7.40 15.93 17.44
C TRP A 160 6.08 16.61 17.80
N VAL A 161 4.99 16.21 17.16
CA VAL A 161 3.63 16.52 17.64
C VAL A 161 2.97 15.27 18.19
N LYS A 162 2.02 15.43 19.12
CA LYS A 162 1.16 14.33 19.55
C LYS A 162 -0.10 14.30 18.69
N GLU A 163 -0.35 13.18 18.01
CA GLU A 163 -1.59 12.91 17.30
C GLU A 163 -2.20 11.61 17.82
N ARG A 164 -3.46 11.66 18.29
CA ARG A 164 -4.15 10.52 18.93
C ARG A 164 -3.37 9.88 20.10
N GLY A 165 -2.63 10.71 20.85
CA GLY A 165 -1.84 10.26 21.99
C GLY A 165 -0.48 9.65 21.66
N LYS A 166 -0.13 9.47 20.38
CA LYS A 166 1.17 8.97 19.92
C LYS A 166 2.01 10.11 19.32
N ARG A 167 3.34 10.08 19.44
CA ARG A 167 4.24 11.02 18.75
C ARG A 167 4.16 10.85 17.23
N LYS A 168 4.34 11.95 16.52
CA LYS A 168 4.36 12.04 15.06
C LYS A 168 5.46 12.99 14.61
N TYR A 169 6.24 12.54 13.63
CA TYR A 169 7.31 13.34 13.03
C TYR A 169 6.74 14.53 12.23
N ILE A 170 7.20 15.75 12.52
CA ILE A 170 6.67 16.99 11.89
C ILE A 170 7.37 17.29 10.56
N CYS A 171 8.67 17.01 10.45
CA CYS A 171 9.45 17.47 9.31
C CYS A 171 9.00 16.82 7.99
N ILE A 172 9.35 17.47 6.89
CA ILE A 172 9.12 16.95 5.54
C ILE A 172 9.77 15.57 5.47
N LEU A 173 8.96 14.57 5.11
CA LEU A 173 9.37 13.19 5.00
C LEU A 173 9.40 12.87 3.50
N ARG A 174 10.58 12.49 3.01
CA ARG A 174 10.73 11.90 1.69
C ARG A 174 10.86 10.40 1.86
N PHE A 175 10.06 9.64 1.12
CA PHE A 175 10.22 8.20 1.04
C PHE A 175 11.59 7.82 0.48
N SER A 176 12.07 6.63 0.82
CA SER A 176 13.25 6.09 0.13
C SER A 176 12.94 5.95 -1.36
N ASP A 177 13.99 5.89 -2.18
CA ASP A 177 13.81 5.73 -3.62
C ASP A 177 13.12 4.36 -3.91
N GLU A 178 13.43 3.31 -3.14
CA GLU A 178 12.78 2.01 -3.28
C GLU A 178 11.29 2.04 -2.89
N MET A 179 10.93 2.74 -1.81
CA MET A 179 9.52 2.95 -1.41
C MET A 179 8.76 3.69 -2.50
N SER A 180 9.37 4.75 -3.05
CA SER A 180 8.78 5.56 -4.12
C SER A 180 8.58 4.72 -5.38
N CYS A 181 9.60 3.98 -5.80
CA CYS A 181 9.53 3.09 -6.96
C CYS A 181 8.44 2.02 -6.80
N SER A 182 8.34 1.40 -5.63
CA SER A 182 7.34 0.38 -5.37
C SER A 182 5.93 0.96 -5.42
N LEU A 183 5.72 2.13 -4.82
CA LEU A 183 4.43 2.82 -4.84
C LEU A 183 4.03 3.26 -6.25
N ASP A 184 4.97 3.72 -7.08
CA ASP A 184 4.70 4.10 -8.46
C ASP A 184 4.31 2.89 -9.33
N ARG A 185 4.98 1.73 -9.13
CA ARG A 185 4.58 0.47 -9.77
C ARG A 185 3.20 0.03 -9.32
N TYR A 186 2.92 0.12 -8.02
CA TYR A 186 1.60 -0.16 -7.46
C TYR A 186 0.50 0.71 -8.10
N PHE A 187 0.74 2.01 -8.23
CA PHE A 187 -0.21 2.94 -8.87
C PHE A 187 -0.41 2.71 -10.36
N SER A 188 0.62 2.23 -11.07
CA SER A 188 0.50 1.85 -12.48
C SER A 188 -0.41 0.61 -12.63
N MET A 189 -0.24 -0.40 -11.77
CA MET A 189 -1.10 -1.59 -11.77
C MET A 189 -2.52 -1.29 -11.30
N MET A 190 -2.70 -0.31 -10.40
CA MET A 190 -4.02 0.16 -10.01
C MET A 190 -4.81 0.72 -11.20
N GLU A 191 -4.17 1.52 -12.06
CA GLU A 191 -4.80 2.01 -13.29
C GLU A 191 -5.15 0.86 -14.24
N GLU A 192 -4.26 -0.10 -14.40
CA GLU A 192 -4.51 -1.30 -15.21
C GLU A 192 -5.72 -2.09 -14.68
N LEU A 193 -5.81 -2.28 -13.35
CA LEU A 193 -6.92 -2.96 -12.70
C LEU A 193 -8.25 -2.29 -13.01
N PHE A 194 -8.33 -0.96 -12.89
CA PHE A 194 -9.55 -0.20 -13.23
C PHE A 194 -9.94 -0.35 -14.70
N ILE A 195 -8.96 -0.32 -15.62
CA ILE A 195 -9.21 -0.52 -17.05
C ILE A 195 -9.77 -1.93 -17.32
N LEU A 196 -9.21 -2.95 -16.67
CA LEU A 196 -9.66 -4.34 -16.84
C LEU A 196 -11.08 -4.55 -16.30
N GLU A 197 -11.40 -3.99 -15.13
CA GLU A 197 -12.73 -4.10 -14.54
C GLU A 197 -13.79 -3.32 -15.32
N TYR A 198 -13.45 -2.15 -15.89
CA TYR A 198 -14.31 -1.45 -16.83
C TYR A 198 -14.58 -2.31 -18.07
N LYS A 199 -13.56 -2.93 -18.66
CA LYS A 199 -13.71 -3.81 -19.83
C LYS A 199 -14.61 -5.01 -19.55
N ILE A 200 -14.52 -5.63 -18.37
CA ILE A 200 -15.43 -6.71 -17.97
C ILE A 200 -16.86 -6.18 -17.85
N SER A 201 -17.05 -5.07 -17.14
CA SER A 201 -18.37 -4.51 -16.88
C SER A 201 -19.09 -4.09 -18.16
N GLU A 202 -18.37 -3.46 -19.09
CA GLU A 202 -18.89 -3.13 -20.43
C GLU A 202 -19.30 -4.36 -21.23
N LYS A 203 -18.58 -5.48 -21.10
CA LYS A 203 -18.94 -6.73 -21.78
C LYS A 203 -20.19 -7.35 -21.18
N ILE A 204 -20.25 -7.45 -19.85
CA ILE A 204 -21.44 -7.98 -19.15
C ILE A 204 -22.67 -7.13 -19.49
N LYS A 205 -22.54 -5.80 -19.52
CA LYS A 205 -23.64 -4.91 -19.90
C LYS A 205 -24.13 -5.17 -21.34
N LYS A 206 -23.21 -5.32 -22.29
CA LYS A 206 -23.55 -5.68 -23.68
C LYS A 206 -24.20 -7.06 -23.79
N GLU A 207 -23.85 -8.01 -22.93
CA GLU A 207 -24.48 -9.33 -22.89
C GLU A 207 -25.94 -9.22 -22.44
N ILE A 208 -26.21 -8.48 -21.36
CA ILE A 208 -27.57 -8.24 -20.86
C ILE A 208 -28.42 -7.54 -21.94
N GLU A 209 -27.90 -6.48 -22.56
CA GLU A 209 -28.61 -5.75 -23.62
C GLU A 209 -28.90 -6.64 -24.85
N ASN A 210 -27.96 -7.51 -25.23
CA ASN A 210 -28.17 -8.44 -26.34
C ASN A 210 -29.20 -9.53 -26.01
N GLU A 211 -29.18 -10.09 -24.80
CA GLU A 211 -30.20 -11.06 -24.36
C GLU A 211 -31.60 -10.44 -24.29
N GLU A 212 -31.72 -9.20 -23.81
CA GLU A 212 -32.98 -8.47 -23.79
C GLU A 212 -33.51 -8.18 -25.20
N ASN A 213 -32.62 -7.86 -26.15
CA ASN A 213 -33.00 -7.63 -27.54
C ASN A 213 -33.42 -8.92 -28.25
N VAL A 214 -32.77 -10.05 -27.97
CA VAL A 214 -33.18 -11.38 -28.49
C VAL A 214 -34.56 -11.76 -27.95
N LYS A 215 -34.81 -11.60 -26.64
CA LYS A 215 -36.11 -11.89 -26.02
C LYS A 215 -37.25 -11.03 -26.59
N LYS A 216 -36.99 -9.76 -26.95
CA LYS A 216 -37.98 -8.88 -27.59
C LYS A 216 -38.32 -9.31 -29.03
N LEU A 217 -37.38 -9.91 -29.76
CA LEU A 217 -37.59 -10.38 -31.13
C LEU A 217 -38.30 -11.75 -31.19
N GLU A 218 -38.22 -12.54 -30.11
CA GLU A 218 -38.88 -13.86 -29.99
C GLU A 218 -40.34 -13.78 -29.50
N MET A 219 -40.82 -12.60 -29.10
CA MET A 219 -42.24 -12.36 -28.89
C MET A 219 -42.89 -11.87 -30.19
N PRO A 220 -43.55 -12.75 -30.99
CA PRO A 220 -44.34 -12.27 -32.11
C PRO A 220 -45.45 -11.36 -31.56
N GLU A 221 -45.61 -10.20 -32.20
CA GLU A 221 -46.83 -9.38 -32.07
C GLU A 221 -48.01 -10.27 -32.46
N GLY A 222 -48.65 -10.88 -31.47
CA GLY A 222 -49.88 -11.61 -31.64
C GLY A 222 -51.01 -10.62 -31.88
N ASP A 223 -51.44 -10.57 -33.14
CA ASP A 223 -52.78 -10.27 -33.66
C ASP A 223 -53.75 -9.51 -32.72
N ILE A 224 -54.05 -8.26 -33.08
CA ILE A 224 -55.33 -7.57 -32.78
C ILE A 224 -56.10 -7.43 -34.09
#